data_AF-A0A7S3EPB5-F1
#
_entry.id   AF-A0A7S3EPB5-F1
#
_cell.length_a   1.000
_cell.length_b   1.000
_cell.length_c   1.000
_cell.angle_alpha   90.00
_cell.angle_beta   90.00
_cell.angle_gamma   90.00
#
_symmetry.space_group_name_H-M   'P 1'
#
loop_
_entity.id
_entity.type
_entity.pdbx_description
1 polymer ?
#
loop_
_entity_poly.entity_id
_entity_poly.type
_entity_poly.pdbx_seq_one_letter_code
_entity_poly.pdbx_strand_id
1 'polypeptide(L)'
;EKKREKGEKGVSKKPIQEVWDETVKFHLEQLKDPVKIQRCEEDPKLKMSLVFRWYLGLSSAWANAGVKERALDYQVWCGPAIGSFNEFIKGTYLDPKNANAFPDVWEANMQVLRGTQLARRCAQVRADSALSAAIDAAALAPYKPEAL
;
A
#
# COMPACT_ATOMS: atom_id res chain seq x y z
N GLU A 1 20.95 -26.08 -7.54
CA GLU A 1 20.10 -26.71 -6.51
C GLU A 1 19.91 -25.85 -5.26
N LYS A 2 20.97 -25.47 -4.53
CA LYS A 2 20.85 -24.68 -3.29
C LYS A 2 19.98 -23.40 -3.36
N LYS A 3 20.02 -22.65 -4.47
CA LYS A 3 19.15 -21.46 -4.68
C LYS A 3 17.68 -21.83 -4.89
N ARG A 4 17.41 -22.94 -5.57
CA ARG A 4 16.06 -23.46 -5.81
C ARG A 4 15.42 -23.89 -4.49
N GLU A 5 16.13 -24.69 -3.70
CA GLU A 5 15.67 -25.14 -2.38
C GLU A 5 15.41 -23.96 -1.42
N LYS A 6 16.26 -22.93 -1.46
CA LYS A 6 16.05 -21.71 -0.67
C LYS A 6 14.76 -21.00 -1.08
N GLY A 7 14.46 -20.91 -2.38
CA GLY A 7 13.21 -20.35 -2.89
C GLY A 7 12.00 -21.18 -2.49
N GLU A 8 12.09 -22.51 -2.58
CA GLU A 8 11.02 -23.44 -2.20
C GLU A 8 10.67 -23.36 -0.72
N LYS A 9 11.68 -23.22 0.15
CA LYS A 9 11.49 -23.10 1.61
C LYS A 9 11.05 -21.69 2.03
N GLY A 10 11.63 -20.65 1.44
CA GLY A 10 11.45 -19.27 1.89
C GLY A 10 10.30 -18.52 1.23
N VAL A 11 10.10 -18.72 -0.08
CA VAL A 11 9.19 -17.88 -0.90
C VAL A 11 7.91 -18.65 -1.19
N SER A 12 7.99 -19.76 -1.94
CA SER A 12 6.79 -20.53 -2.26
C SER A 12 6.27 -21.32 -1.06
N LYS A 13 7.13 -21.70 -0.12
CA LYS A 13 6.83 -22.62 1.01
C LYS A 13 6.24 -23.96 0.54
N LYS A 14 6.54 -24.33 -0.71
CA LYS A 14 6.12 -25.57 -1.39
C LYS A 14 7.03 -25.85 -2.59
N PRO A 15 7.11 -27.09 -3.10
CA PRO A 15 7.91 -27.43 -4.27
C PRO A 15 7.51 -26.60 -5.50
N ILE A 16 8.48 -26.24 -6.36
CA ILE A 16 8.18 -25.48 -7.59
C ILE A 16 7.22 -26.23 -8.53
N GLN A 17 7.26 -27.57 -8.51
CA GLN A 17 6.34 -28.37 -9.32
C GLN A 17 4.88 -28.13 -8.90
N GLU A 18 4.60 -28.08 -7.60
CA GLU A 18 3.27 -27.78 -7.08
C GLU A 18 2.83 -26.36 -7.46
N VAL A 19 3.74 -25.38 -7.39
CA VAL A 19 3.48 -24.01 -7.86
C VAL A 19 3.15 -23.99 -9.36
N TRP A 20 3.87 -24.78 -10.17
CA TRP A 20 3.61 -24.88 -11.59
C TRP A 20 2.24 -25.49 -11.89
N ASP A 21 1.86 -26.55 -11.18
CA ASP A 21 0.57 -27.22 -11.36
C ASP A 21 -0.60 -26.28 -11.00
N GLU A 22 -0.46 -25.50 -9.91
CA GLU A 22 -1.40 -24.42 -9.57
C GLU A 22 -1.45 -23.34 -10.64
N THR A 23 -0.30 -22.96 -11.20
CA THR A 23 -0.20 -21.93 -12.24
C THR A 23 -0.90 -22.38 -13.52
N VAL A 24 -0.73 -23.65 -13.92
CA VAL A 24 -1.42 -24.27 -15.05
C VAL A 24 -2.91 -24.27 -14.80
N LYS A 25 -3.35 -24.76 -13.64
CA LYS A 25 -4.77 -24.78 -13.25
C LYS A 25 -5.38 -23.38 -13.33
N PHE A 26 -4.73 -22.37 -12.77
CA PHE A 26 -5.18 -20.98 -12.82
C PHE A 26 -5.31 -20.45 -14.26
N HIS A 27 -4.32 -20.71 -15.14
CA HIS A 27 -4.39 -20.25 -16.53
C HIS A 27 -5.48 -20.95 -17.33
N LEU A 28 -5.71 -22.24 -17.10
CA LEU A 28 -6.73 -23.01 -17.80
C LEU A 28 -8.14 -22.66 -17.31
N GLU A 29 -8.35 -22.59 -15.99
CA GLU A 29 -9.68 -22.43 -15.39
C GLU A 29 -10.10 -20.97 -15.26
N GLN A 30 -9.21 -20.10 -14.76
CA GLN A 30 -9.54 -18.71 -14.43
C GLN A 30 -9.27 -17.77 -15.61
N LEU A 31 -8.08 -17.85 -16.22
CA LEU A 31 -7.71 -16.99 -17.35
C LEU A 31 -8.20 -17.51 -18.71
N LYS A 32 -8.55 -18.80 -18.80
CA LYS A 32 -8.96 -19.48 -20.03
C LYS A 32 -7.94 -19.30 -21.17
N ASP A 33 -6.65 -19.37 -20.83
CA ASP A 33 -5.51 -19.14 -21.74
C ASP A 33 -4.63 -20.41 -21.86
N PRO A 34 -5.09 -21.44 -22.59
CA PRO A 34 -4.32 -22.68 -22.78
C PRO A 34 -3.08 -22.48 -23.66
N VAL A 35 -3.13 -21.53 -24.60
CA VAL A 35 -2.02 -21.23 -25.53
C VAL A 35 -0.77 -20.81 -24.76
N LYS A 36 -0.95 -20.04 -23.68
CA LYS A 36 0.18 -19.60 -22.85
C LYS A 36 0.87 -20.73 -22.10
N ILE A 37 0.13 -21.76 -21.70
CA ILE A 37 0.70 -22.97 -21.08
C ILE A 37 1.44 -23.82 -22.12
N GLN A 38 0.88 -24.00 -23.31
CA GLN A 38 1.54 -24.73 -24.41
C GLN A 38 2.91 -24.11 -24.76
N ARG A 39 2.98 -22.78 -24.86
CA ARG A 39 4.23 -22.06 -25.13
C ARG A 39 5.31 -22.27 -24.06
N CYS A 40 4.94 -22.67 -22.83
CA CYS A 40 5.90 -22.91 -21.77
C CYS A 40 6.71 -24.20 -21.96
N GLU A 41 6.28 -25.11 -22.84
CA GLU A 41 7.03 -26.31 -23.20
C GLU A 41 8.25 -25.96 -24.06
N GLU A 42 8.09 -24.98 -24.96
CA GLU A 42 9.13 -24.51 -25.88
C GLU A 42 9.97 -23.36 -25.30
N ASP A 43 9.42 -22.60 -24.35
CA ASP A 43 10.10 -21.48 -23.68
C ASP A 43 10.20 -21.69 -22.15
N PRO A 44 11.33 -22.24 -21.67
CA PRO A 44 11.59 -22.41 -20.24
C PRO A 44 11.64 -21.09 -19.45
N LYS A 45 11.97 -19.95 -20.09
CA LYS A 45 11.96 -18.64 -19.42
C LYS A 45 10.53 -18.18 -19.22
N LEU A 46 9.64 -18.43 -20.18
CA LEU A 46 8.22 -18.17 -20.01
C LEU A 46 7.66 -18.99 -18.83
N LYS A 47 7.93 -20.31 -18.79
CA LYS A 47 7.53 -21.19 -17.67
C LYS A 47 7.97 -20.61 -16.33
N MET A 48 9.26 -20.28 -16.21
CA MET A 48 9.83 -19.68 -15.01
C MET A 48 9.16 -18.34 -14.65
N SER A 49 8.89 -17.50 -15.64
CA SER A 49 8.23 -16.20 -15.40
C SER A 49 6.81 -16.36 -14.86
N LEU A 50 6.07 -17.39 -15.26
CA LEU A 50 4.73 -17.65 -14.74
C LEU A 50 4.78 -18.14 -13.29
N VAL A 51 5.75 -19.01 -12.95
CA VAL A 51 6.01 -19.43 -11.57
C VAL A 51 6.34 -18.23 -10.66
N PHE A 52 7.11 -17.26 -11.15
CA PHE A 52 7.40 -16.04 -10.36
C PHE A 52 6.17 -15.12 -10.25
N ARG A 53 5.37 -15.01 -11.31
CA ARG A 53 4.11 -14.24 -11.30
C ARG A 53 3.07 -14.84 -10.36
N TRP A 54 3.07 -16.15 -10.14
CA TRP A 54 2.24 -16.77 -9.10
C TRP A 54 2.49 -16.13 -7.73
N TYR A 55 3.75 -15.96 -7.33
CA TYR A 55 4.08 -15.34 -6.05
C TYR A 55 3.71 -13.86 -6.03
N LEU A 56 4.06 -13.12 -7.09
CA LEU A 56 3.74 -11.68 -7.19
C LEU A 56 2.23 -11.43 -7.16
N GLY A 57 1.44 -12.25 -7.86
CA GLY A 57 -0.02 -12.14 -7.85
C GLY A 57 -0.62 -12.49 -6.49
N LEU A 58 -0.20 -13.61 -5.90
CA LEU A 58 -0.73 -14.05 -4.60
C LEU A 58 -0.27 -13.16 -3.45
N SER A 59 0.90 -12.53 -3.51
CA SER A 59 1.39 -11.62 -2.47
C SER A 59 0.43 -10.44 -2.21
N SER A 60 -0.22 -9.93 -3.26
CA SER A 60 -1.29 -8.93 -3.14
C SER A 60 -2.60 -9.55 -2.62
N ALA A 61 -2.97 -10.74 -3.11
CA ALA A 61 -4.18 -11.43 -2.67
C ALA A 61 -4.15 -11.82 -1.19
N TRP A 62 -3.00 -12.28 -0.69
CA TRP A 62 -2.78 -12.61 0.72
C TRP A 62 -2.89 -11.39 1.62
N ALA A 63 -2.36 -10.24 1.18
CA ALA A 63 -2.51 -8.98 1.90
C ALA A 63 -3.98 -8.57 2.02
N ASN A 64 -4.73 -8.62 0.91
CA ASN A 64 -6.15 -8.26 0.88
C ASN A 64 -7.02 -9.20 1.73
N ALA A 65 -6.75 -10.50 1.70
CA ALA A 65 -7.49 -11.51 2.44
C ALA A 65 -7.05 -11.66 3.92
N GLY A 66 -5.95 -11.01 4.32
CA GLY A 66 -5.43 -11.12 5.69
C GLY A 66 -4.92 -12.52 6.06
N VAL A 67 -4.31 -13.25 5.12
CA VAL A 67 -3.76 -14.60 5.35
C VAL A 67 -2.57 -14.53 6.30
N LYS A 68 -2.76 -14.90 7.58
CA LYS A 68 -1.77 -14.66 8.65
C LYS A 68 -0.45 -15.40 8.44
N GLU A 69 -0.51 -16.59 7.86
CA GLU A 69 0.64 -17.46 7.56
C GLU A 69 1.56 -16.86 6.47
N ARG A 70 1.06 -15.82 5.78
CA ARG A 70 1.72 -15.10 4.68
C ARG A 70 1.96 -13.62 4.99
N ALA A 71 1.85 -13.17 6.24
CA ALA A 71 2.01 -11.76 6.60
C ALA A 71 3.35 -11.13 6.14
N LEU A 72 4.45 -11.89 6.20
CA LEU A 72 5.76 -11.42 5.70
C LEU A 72 5.85 -11.36 4.16
N ASP A 73 4.92 -12.01 3.47
CA ASP A 73 4.85 -12.08 2.02
C ASP A 73 3.87 -11.04 1.45
N TYR A 74 3.28 -10.17 2.29
CA TYR A 74 2.30 -9.18 1.84
C TYR A 74 2.94 -8.14 0.93
N GLN A 75 2.38 -8.02 -0.26
CA GLN A 75 2.67 -6.90 -1.15
C GLN A 75 1.67 -5.79 -0.90
N VAL A 76 2.06 -4.81 -0.08
CA VAL A 76 1.26 -3.62 0.23
C VAL A 76 1.73 -2.45 -0.62
N TRP A 77 0.87 -1.98 -1.52
CA TRP A 77 1.21 -0.85 -2.39
C TRP A 77 1.05 0.44 -1.61
N CYS A 78 2.16 1.08 -1.31
CA CYS A 78 2.18 2.35 -0.60
C CYS A 78 3.33 3.24 -1.06
N GLY A 79 3.14 4.55 -0.89
CA GLY A 79 4.15 5.56 -1.16
C GLY A 79 4.41 6.42 0.08
N PRO A 80 5.37 7.36 0.02
CA PRO A 80 5.75 8.19 1.16
C PRO A 80 4.60 9.06 1.70
N ALA A 81 3.58 9.33 0.88
CA ALA A 81 2.39 10.08 1.27
C ALA A 81 1.70 9.50 2.52
N ILE A 82 1.65 8.18 2.68
CA ILE A 82 1.04 7.56 3.87
C ILE A 82 1.85 7.87 5.14
N GLY A 83 3.19 7.94 5.03
CA GLY A 83 4.07 8.32 6.13
C GLY A 83 3.87 9.78 6.54
N SER A 84 3.80 10.69 5.56
CA SER A 84 3.50 12.10 5.80
C SER A 84 2.12 12.28 6.43
N PHE A 85 1.12 11.51 5.97
CA PHE A 85 -0.23 11.54 6.55
C PHE A 85 -0.23 11.02 8.00
N ASN A 86 0.48 9.93 8.29
CA ASN A 86 0.60 9.40 9.65
C ASN A 86 1.22 10.41 10.62
N GLU A 87 2.22 11.20 10.19
CA GLU A 87 2.77 12.27 11.03
C GLU A 87 1.79 13.46 11.16
N PHE A 88 1.07 13.80 10.09
CA PHE A 88 0.05 14.85 10.11
C PHE A 88 -1.09 14.57 11.12
N ILE A 89 -1.56 13.32 11.20
CA ILE A 89 -2.65 12.94 12.11
C ILE A 89 -2.18 12.53 13.50
N LYS A 90 -0.88 12.48 13.75
CA LYS A 90 -0.30 11.92 14.98
C LYS A 90 -0.84 12.60 16.23
N GLY A 91 -1.28 11.79 17.19
CA GLY A 91 -1.84 12.30 18.44
C GLY A 91 -3.18 13.01 18.30
N THR A 92 -3.87 12.88 17.15
CA THR A 92 -5.23 13.40 16.92
C THR A 92 -6.27 12.30 17.11
N TYR A 93 -7.54 12.63 16.90
CA TYR A 93 -8.64 11.65 16.86
C TYR A 93 -8.60 10.74 15.61
N LEU A 94 -7.82 11.07 14.59
CA LEU A 94 -7.59 10.22 13.41
C LEU A 94 -6.41 9.25 13.58
N ASP A 95 -5.58 9.43 14.61
CA ASP A 95 -4.47 8.52 14.90
C ASP A 95 -5.03 7.17 15.37
N PRO A 96 -4.78 6.05 14.65
CA PRO A 96 -5.31 4.75 15.06
C PRO A 96 -4.88 4.32 16.46
N LYS A 97 -3.75 4.82 16.97
CA LYS A 97 -3.30 4.54 18.34
C LYS A 97 -4.18 5.20 19.41
N ASN A 98 -4.81 6.32 19.07
CA ASN A 98 -5.71 7.05 19.96
C ASN A 98 -7.16 6.61 19.78
N ALA A 99 -7.59 6.46 18.52
CA ALA A 99 -8.97 6.13 18.17
C ALA A 99 -9.30 4.64 18.31
N ASN A 100 -8.28 3.78 18.37
CA ASN A 100 -8.41 2.33 18.25
C ASN A 100 -9.17 1.88 16.98
N ALA A 101 -9.13 2.70 15.93
CA ALA A 101 -9.77 2.50 14.64
C ALA A 101 -8.97 3.23 13.55
N PHE A 102 -8.98 2.70 12.32
CA PHE A 102 -8.40 3.42 11.18
C PHE A 102 -9.36 4.52 10.71
N PRO A 103 -8.83 5.70 10.33
CA PRO A 103 -9.66 6.79 9.83
C PRO A 103 -10.31 6.40 8.52
N ASP A 104 -11.55 6.85 8.30
CA ASP A 104 -12.21 6.67 7.02
C ASP A 104 -11.63 7.65 5.97
N VAL A 105 -11.83 7.30 4.70
CA VAL A 105 -11.29 8.05 3.56
C VAL A 105 -11.87 9.47 3.48
N TRP A 106 -13.14 9.64 3.86
CA TRP A 106 -13.80 10.94 3.80
C TRP A 106 -13.22 11.91 4.83
N GLU A 107 -13.13 11.50 6.10
CA GLU A 107 -12.54 12.34 7.16
C GLU A 107 -11.09 12.69 6.86
N ALA A 108 -10.28 11.71 6.44
CA ALA A 108 -8.89 11.92 6.05
C ALA A 108 -8.77 13.01 4.97
N ASN A 109 -9.61 12.93 3.93
CA ASN A 109 -9.60 13.90 2.83
C ASN A 109 -10.06 15.29 3.27
N MET A 110 -11.12 15.37 4.09
CA MET A 110 -11.63 16.64 4.60
C MET A 110 -10.59 17.38 5.46
N GLN A 111 -9.86 16.66 6.31
CA GLN A 111 -8.80 17.23 7.15
C GLN A 111 -7.62 17.73 6.31
N VAL A 112 -7.22 17.00 5.26
CA VAL A 112 -6.17 17.43 4.33
C VAL A 112 -6.58 18.68 3.56
N LEU A 113 -7.81 18.74 3.04
CA LEU A 113 -8.33 19.91 2.32
C LEU A 113 -8.40 21.14 3.24
N ARG A 114 -8.96 20.99 4.45
CA ARG A 114 -9.05 22.07 5.43
C ARG A 114 -7.68 22.55 5.89
N GLY A 115 -6.76 21.63 6.18
CA GLY A 115 -5.38 21.95 6.54
C GLY A 115 -4.66 22.71 5.44
N THR A 116 -4.86 22.30 4.18
CA THR A 116 -4.29 22.98 3.01
C THR A 116 -4.84 24.40 2.85
N GLN A 117 -6.15 24.59 3.01
CA GLN A 117 -6.78 25.91 2.95
C GLN A 117 -6.22 26.87 4.02
N LEU A 118 -6.11 26.39 5.27
CA LEU A 118 -5.58 27.18 6.37
C LEU A 118 -4.09 27.47 6.20
N ALA A 119 -3.28 26.47 5.79
CA ALA A 119 -1.86 26.66 5.51
C ALA A 119 -1.65 27.71 4.40
N ARG A 120 -2.46 27.66 3.33
CA ARG A 120 -2.40 28.65 2.25
C ARG A 120 -2.75 30.05 2.73
N ARG A 121 -3.80 30.20 3.53
CA ARG A 121 -4.20 31.49 4.12
C ARG A 121 -3.12 32.04 5.06
N CYS A 122 -2.57 31.20 5.92
CA CYS A 122 -1.46 31.59 6.80
C CYS A 122 -0.24 32.03 6.00
N ALA A 123 0.09 31.35 4.89
CA ALA A 123 1.18 31.75 4.02
C ALA A 123 0.93 33.12 3.35
N GLN A 124 -0.31 33.40 2.92
CA GLN A 124 -0.68 34.71 2.38
C GLN A 124 -0.54 35.82 3.41
N VAL A 125 -1.02 35.60 4.65
CA VAL A 125 -0.89 36.59 5.72
C VAL A 125 0.57 36.84 6.08
N ARG A 126 1.40 35.79 6.18
CA ARG A 126 2.83 35.94 6.44
C ARG A 126 3.58 36.72 5.36
N ALA A 127 3.10 36.67 4.12
CA ALA A 127 3.71 37.38 3.00
C ALA A 127 3.38 38.89 2.99
N ASP A 128 2.31 39.30 3.68
CA ASP A 128 1.87 40.69 3.79
C ASP A 128 2.21 41.25 5.19
N SER A 129 3.14 42.19 5.27
CA SER A 129 3.62 42.75 6.54
C SER A 129 2.54 43.51 7.31
N ALA A 130 1.60 44.16 6.63
CA ALA A 130 0.51 44.89 7.28
C ALA A 130 -0.50 43.91 7.89
N LEU A 131 -0.87 42.86 7.15
CA LEU A 131 -1.77 41.81 7.68
C LEU A 131 -1.11 41.02 8.81
N SER A 132 0.17 40.67 8.66
CA SER A 132 0.94 39.94 9.68
C SER A 132 1.04 40.73 10.99
N ALA A 133 1.21 42.05 10.93
CA ALA A 133 1.24 42.91 12.11
C ALA A 133 -0.14 43.12 12.76
N ALA A 134 -1.23 42.90 12.01
CA ALA A 134 -2.59 43.11 12.47
C ALA A 134 -3.23 41.90 13.18
N ILE A 135 -2.58 40.74 13.15
CA ILE A 135 -3.12 39.51 13.74
C ILE A 135 -2.21 38.93 14.83
N ASP A 136 -2.80 38.15 15.74
CA ASP A 136 -2.05 37.37 16.72
C ASP A 136 -1.26 36.26 16.02
N ALA A 137 0.02 36.10 16.36
CA ALA A 137 0.86 35.02 15.88
C ALA A 137 0.27 33.63 16.20
N ALA A 138 -0.49 33.49 17.29
CA ALA A 138 -1.20 32.25 17.64
C ALA A 138 -2.22 31.84 16.56
N ALA A 139 -2.84 32.79 15.86
CA ALA A 139 -3.79 32.51 14.78
C ALA A 139 -3.12 31.89 13.53
N LEU A 140 -1.79 31.91 13.46
CA LEU A 140 -0.99 31.30 12.39
C LEU A 140 -0.40 29.93 12.77
N ALA A 141 -0.79 29.37 13.92
CA ALA A 141 -0.33 28.05 14.33
C ALA A 141 -0.61 26.99 13.24
N PRO A 142 0.28 26.00 13.04
CA PRO A 142 0.04 24.91 12.10
C PRO A 142 -1.27 24.20 12.40
N TYR A 143 -2.05 23.93 11.36
CA TYR A 143 -3.30 23.20 11.50
C TYR A 143 -3.05 21.78 12.01
N LYS A 144 -3.82 21.38 13.01
CA LYS A 144 -3.88 20.00 13.51
C LYS A 144 -5.30 19.48 13.28
N PRO A 145 -5.47 18.24 12.77
CA PRO A 145 -6.80 17.65 12.61
C PRO A 145 -7.59 17.63 13.91
N GLU A 146 -8.81 18.17 13.84
CA GLU A 146 -9.77 18.25 14.95
C GLU A 146 -11.13 17.72 14.49
N ALA A 147 -11.85 17.06 15.38
CA ALA A 147 -13.18 16.53 15.07
C ALA A 147 -14.11 17.69 14.67
N LEU A 148 -14.92 17.47 13.63
CA LEU A 148 -15.90 18.44 13.14
C LEU A 148 -17.11 18.54 14.07
#